data_AF-A0ABD3VMW5-F1
#
_entry.id   AF-A0ABD3VMW5-F1
#
_cell.length_a   1.000
_cell.length_b   1.000
_cell.length_c   1.000
_cell.angle_alpha   90.00
_cell.angle_beta   90.00
_cell.angle_gamma   90.00
#
_symmetry.space_group_name_H-M   'P 1'
#
loop_
_entity.id
_entity.type
_entity.pdbx_description
1 polymer ?
#
loop_
_entity_poly.entity_id
_entity_poly.type
_entity_poly.pdbx_seq_one_letter_code
_entity_poly.pdbx_strand_id
1 'polypeptide(L)'
;MFDDCLDNTYRQNMYFLNSRQKAYCIDGSSPCSCHQIPTDQMTGRCIQHSAQGANFISGIVWVDAHPHIIFEAIHTIKQGDVIKFDA
;
A
#
# COMPACT_ATOMS: atom_id res chain seq x y z
N MET A 1 -4.80 20.12 -23.04
CA MET A 1 -3.58 20.06 -22.21
C MET A 1 -3.80 18.96 -21.18
N PHE A 2 -3.41 17.73 -21.51
CA PHE A 2 -3.50 16.57 -20.62
C PHE A 2 -2.22 15.76 -20.83
N ASP A 3 -1.09 16.23 -20.31
CA ASP A 3 0.20 15.55 -20.57
C ASP A 3 1.25 15.71 -19.46
N ASP A 4 0.84 15.85 -18.19
CA ASP A 4 1.81 15.92 -17.07
C ASP A 4 1.50 15.00 -15.87
N CYS A 5 0.50 14.10 -15.97
CA CYS A 5 0.16 13.16 -14.88
C CYS A 5 0.67 11.73 -15.08
N LEU A 6 1.44 11.47 -16.15
CA LEU A 6 1.90 10.14 -16.52
C LEU A 6 3.43 10.05 -16.40
N ASP A 7 4.00 10.34 -15.23
CA ASP A 7 5.41 10.02 -15.02
C ASP A 7 5.70 9.62 -13.56
N ASN A 8 6.30 8.44 -13.40
CA ASN A 8 6.78 7.78 -12.17
C ASN A 8 5.85 7.39 -11.00
N THR A 9 4.68 7.98 -10.79
CA THR A 9 3.84 7.65 -9.62
C THR A 9 3.12 6.30 -9.72
N TYR A 10 2.84 5.81 -10.94
CA TYR A 10 2.13 4.54 -11.14
C TYR A 10 2.91 3.32 -10.64
N ARG A 11 4.25 3.37 -10.65
CA ARG A 11 5.07 2.22 -10.21
C ARG A 11 5.27 2.14 -8.71
N GLN A 12 5.02 3.24 -7.98
CA GLN A 12 5.28 3.31 -6.53
C GLN A 12 4.21 2.61 -5.69
N ASN A 13 3.04 2.28 -6.29
CA ASN A 13 1.93 1.64 -5.59
C ASN A 13 1.70 0.18 -6.03
N MET A 14 2.68 -0.44 -6.70
CA MET A 14 2.63 -1.86 -7.00
C MET A 14 3.42 -2.64 -5.95
N TYR A 15 2.78 -3.64 -5.35
CA TYR A 15 3.42 -4.54 -4.41
C TYR A 15 3.54 -5.94 -5.02
N PHE A 16 4.77 -6.43 -5.14
CA PHE A 16 5.08 -7.72 -5.73
C PHE A 16 5.39 -8.74 -4.64
N LEU A 17 4.76 -9.91 -4.70
CA LEU A 17 5.10 -11.02 -3.82
C LEU A 17 5.23 -12.33 -4.59
N ASN A 18 6.21 -13.12 -4.20
CA ASN A 18 6.37 -14.50 -4.64
C ASN A 18 5.99 -15.42 -3.50
N SER A 19 4.93 -16.19 -3.68
CA SER A 19 4.46 -17.11 -2.66
C SER A 19 3.75 -18.31 -3.28
N ARG A 20 3.88 -19.48 -2.66
CA ARG A 20 3.27 -20.74 -3.15
C ARG A 20 3.60 -21.03 -4.63
N GLN A 21 4.85 -20.81 -5.04
CA GLN A 21 5.34 -20.99 -6.41
C GLN A 21 4.63 -20.13 -7.47
N LYS A 22 3.94 -19.06 -7.05
CA LYS A 22 3.23 -18.13 -7.93
C LYS A 22 3.64 -16.69 -7.61
N ALA A 23 3.75 -15.88 -8.66
CA ALA A 23 3.93 -14.44 -8.53
C ALA A 23 2.56 -13.76 -8.45
N TYR A 24 2.43 -12.81 -7.53
CA TYR A 24 1.27 -11.94 -7.42
C TYR A 24 1.72 -10.48 -7.50
N CYS A 25 0.85 -9.65 -8.07
CA CYS A 25 0.97 -8.21 -8.08
C CYS A 25 -0.30 -7.64 -7.46
N ILE A 26 -0.15 -6.81 -6.44
CA ILE A 26 -1.23 -6.01 -5.87
C ILE A 26 -1.03 -4.60 -6.40
N ASP A 27 -1.96 -4.18 -7.26
CA ASP A 27 -1.90 -2.90 -7.97
C ASP A 27 -2.74 -1.84 -7.25
N GLY A 28 -2.06 -0.92 -6.55
CA GLY A 28 -2.65 0.27 -5.94
C GLY A 28 -2.45 1.53 -6.78
N SER A 29 -2.06 1.43 -8.05
CA SER A 29 -1.72 2.57 -8.92
C SER A 29 -2.92 3.36 -9.43
N SER A 30 -4.14 2.80 -9.34
CA SER A 30 -5.35 3.48 -9.78
C SER A 30 -5.53 4.81 -9.04
N PRO A 31 -5.66 5.94 -9.77
CA PRO A 31 -5.79 7.25 -9.15
C PRO A 31 -7.04 7.33 -8.25
N CYS A 32 -6.99 8.18 -7.23
CA CYS A 32 -8.08 8.38 -6.24
C CYS A 32 -9.42 8.87 -6.83
N SER A 33 -9.57 8.92 -8.14
CA SER A 33 -10.75 9.37 -8.84
C SER A 33 -10.97 8.44 -10.03
N CYS A 34 -12.12 7.74 -10.05
CA CYS A 34 -12.98 7.49 -11.23
C CYS A 34 -13.90 6.26 -11.05
N HIS A 35 -13.57 5.26 -10.22
CA HIS A 35 -14.41 4.06 -10.04
C HIS A 35 -14.60 3.69 -8.56
N GLN A 36 -15.69 4.21 -7.99
CA GLN A 36 -16.57 3.71 -6.91
C GLN A 36 -16.07 2.62 -5.90
N ILE A 37 -14.80 2.65 -5.48
CA ILE A 37 -14.45 2.21 -4.12
C ILE A 37 -14.44 3.48 -3.28
N PRO A 38 -15.28 3.61 -2.23
CA PRO A 38 -15.26 4.79 -1.38
C PRO A 38 -13.83 5.07 -0.94
N THR A 39 -13.33 6.27 -1.24
CA THR A 39 -11.95 6.70 -1.02
C THR A 39 -11.53 6.69 0.46
N ASP A 40 -12.52 6.62 1.33
CA ASP A 40 -12.49 6.37 2.76
C ASP A 40 -12.08 4.93 3.15
N GLN A 41 -11.94 4.00 2.20
CA GLN A 41 -11.69 2.57 2.49
C GLN A 41 -10.31 2.03 2.08
N MET A 42 -9.44 2.80 1.40
CA MET A 42 -8.13 2.32 0.91
C MET A 42 -6.97 3.27 1.22
N THR A 43 -6.75 3.55 2.51
CA THR A 43 -5.65 4.40 3.01
C THR A 43 -4.27 3.76 2.92
N GLY A 44 -4.18 2.42 2.82
CA GLY A 44 -2.92 1.66 2.84
C GLY A 44 -1.92 2.08 1.76
N ARG A 45 -2.38 2.38 0.55
CA ARG A 45 -1.51 2.83 -0.56
C ARG A 45 -0.91 4.23 -0.36
N CYS A 46 -1.43 5.00 0.58
CA CYS A 46 -0.98 6.36 0.88
C CYS A 46 -0.03 6.40 2.08
N ILE A 47 0.25 5.26 2.71
CA ILE A 47 1.21 5.19 3.82
C ILE A 47 2.60 5.48 3.25
N GLN A 48 3.34 6.35 3.91
CA GLN A 48 4.68 6.74 3.46
C GLN A 48 5.69 5.62 3.76
N HIS A 49 6.59 5.34 2.84
CA HIS A 49 7.73 4.46 3.09
C HIS A 49 8.79 5.17 3.96
N SER A 50 9.37 4.46 4.94
CA SER A 50 10.48 4.97 5.74
C SER A 50 11.33 3.86 6.36
N ALA A 51 12.49 3.58 5.77
CA ALA A 51 13.46 2.62 6.31
C ALA A 51 14.05 3.04 7.68
N GLN A 52 13.88 4.29 8.09
CA GLN A 52 14.31 4.82 9.39
C GLN A 52 13.14 5.51 10.08
N GLY A 53 12.62 4.87 11.13
CA GLY A 53 11.45 5.39 11.87
C GLY A 53 10.11 4.98 11.26
N ALA A 54 10.05 3.83 10.57
CA ALA A 54 8.79 3.13 10.38
C ALA A 54 8.13 2.84 11.72
N ASN A 55 6.82 3.02 11.76
CA ASN A 55 5.98 2.68 12.90
C ASN A 55 4.97 1.58 12.54
N PHE A 56 4.98 1.12 11.29
CA PHE A 56 4.28 -0.05 10.80
C PHE A 56 5.22 -1.00 10.04
N ILE A 57 4.90 -2.29 10.08
CA ILE A 57 5.46 -3.31 9.19
C ILE A 57 4.36 -3.79 8.24
N SER A 58 4.74 -4.19 7.04
CA SER A 58 3.84 -4.85 6.10
C SER A 58 3.92 -6.38 6.22
N GLY A 59 2.80 -7.06 6.00
CA GLY A 59 2.72 -8.52 6.03
C GLY A 59 1.67 -9.05 5.07
N ILE A 60 1.73 -10.36 4.79
CA ILE A 60 0.77 -11.04 3.91
C ILE A 60 -0.08 -12.01 4.73
N VAL A 61 -1.40 -11.83 4.66
CA VAL A 61 -2.38 -12.80 5.16
C VAL A 61 -3.15 -13.43 4.01
N TRP A 62 -3.55 -14.68 4.16
CA TRP A 62 -4.28 -15.42 3.13
C TRP A 62 -5.73 -15.60 3.55
N VAL A 63 -6.66 -15.12 2.73
CA VAL A 63 -8.11 -15.30 2.92
C VAL A 63 -8.66 -15.94 1.65
N ASP A 64 -9.29 -17.11 1.78
CA ASP A 64 -9.88 -17.85 0.65
C ASP A 64 -8.93 -18.00 -0.55
N ALA A 65 -7.66 -18.30 -0.28
CA ALA A 65 -6.57 -18.44 -1.27
C ALA A 65 -6.17 -17.14 -2.00
N HIS A 66 -6.61 -15.97 -1.54
CA HIS A 66 -6.15 -14.67 -2.02
C HIS A 66 -5.16 -14.06 -1.02
N PRO A 67 -4.00 -13.53 -1.48
CA PRO A 67 -3.09 -12.80 -0.62
C PRO A 67 -3.60 -11.38 -0.38
N HIS A 68 -3.56 -10.94 0.87
CA HIS A 68 -3.89 -9.58 1.30
C HIS A 68 -2.68 -8.97 2.01
N ILE A 69 -2.36 -7.72 1.66
CA ILE A 69 -1.39 -6.93 2.43
C ILE A 69 -2.08 -6.37 3.65
N ILE A 70 -1.45 -6.53 4.80
CA ILE A 70 -1.83 -5.88 6.05
C ILE A 70 -0.67 -5.01 6.54
N PHE A 71 -1.01 -3.99 7.31
CA PHE A 71 -0.05 -3.14 8.01
C PHE A 71 -0.28 -3.30 9.51
N GLU A 72 0.77 -3.67 10.24
CA GLU A 72 0.72 -3.85 11.69
C GLU A 72 1.61 -2.81 12.37
N ALA A 73 1.08 -2.14 13.39
CA ALA A 73 1.86 -1.19 14.17
C ALA A 73 2.89 -1.92 15.03
N ILE A 74 4.17 -1.52 14.96
CA ILE A 74 5.24 -2.15 15.76
C ILE A 74 5.38 -1.56 17.16
N HIS A 75 4.69 -0.45 17.43
CA HIS A 75 4.59 0.19 18.74
C HIS A 75 3.32 1.04 18.81
N THR A 76 3.02 1.59 19.99
CA THR A 76 1.89 2.52 20.17
C THR A 76 2.05 3.75 19.27
N ILE A 77 0.96 4.13 18.59
CA ILE A 77 0.87 5.30 17.72
C ILE A 77 0.06 6.37 18.43
N LYS A 78 0.58 7.60 18.52
CA LYS A 78 -0.13 8.72 19.12
C LYS A 78 -0.99 9.43 18.09
N GLN A 79 -2.02 10.12 18.57
CA GLN A 79 -2.83 10.97 17.71
C GLN A 79 -1.95 12.06 17.08
N GLY A 80 -2.03 12.19 15.75
CA GLY A 80 -1.24 13.15 14.97
C GLY A 80 0.09 12.61 14.46
N ASP A 81 0.51 11.40 14.87
CA ASP A 81 1.70 10.76 14.28
C ASP A 81 1.46 10.45 12.79
N VAL A 82 2.50 10.68 11.99
CA VAL A 82 2.50 10.26 10.59
C VAL A 82 2.72 8.75 10.52
N ILE A 83 1.84 8.03 9.82
CA ILE A 83 1.96 6.59 9.59
C ILE A 83 3.02 6.35 8.52
N LYS A 84 4.00 5.50 8.83
CA LYS A 84 5.12 5.14 7.96
C LYS A 84 5.39 3.64 8.04
N PHE A 85 5.60 3.01 6.90
CA PHE A 85 5.93 1.58 6.84
C PHE A 85 7.34 1.34 6.30
N ASP A 86 7.94 0.25 6.74
CA ASP A 86 9.16 -0.32 6.13
C ASP A 86 8.77 -1.44 5.15
N ALA A 87 9.40 -1.47 3.97
CA ALA A 87 9.04 -2.33 2.85
C ALA A 87 9.94 -3.57 2.76
#